data_AF-A0A4Q2DV81-F1
#
_entry.id   AF-A0A4Q2DV81-F1
#
_cell.length_a   1.000
_cell.length_b   1.000
_cell.length_c   1.000
_cell.angle_alpha   90.00
_cell.angle_beta   90.00
_cell.angle_gamma   90.00
#
_symmetry.space_group_name_H-M   'P 1'
#
loop_
_entity.id
_entity.type
_entity.pdbx_description
1 polymer ?
#
loop_
_entity_poly.entity_id
_entity_poly.type
_entity_poly.pdbx_seq_one_letter_code
_entity_poly.pdbx_strand_id
1 'polypeptide(L)'
;MKWLECTIPFCTNVEELSLNFDRYYWIYNGDENNVQQHLRSGFLLPKVHRLRLQNIPAGSLDILSFLKTPRLVDLDIDIGDAGDDMDRELIDFVLEFIKRSNCEASLRYFRLRNVRLDAEQLADALRALPFLTHLTLDGVVVVEPNYSDAFELLKEDAPPSLPHLEALELLNLDPRFSEHSLLEFLESRRPFTMGSGGKPSFKGPPDTLKKLTMTFRPTKKGRQRIDTYDVIQVLEKWCGFSVHVGPR
;
A
#
# COMPACT_ATOMS: atom_id res chain seq x y z
N MET A 1 -17.19 -5.67 -19.40
CA MET A 1 -17.18 -6.93 -18.62
C MET A 1 -18.57 -7.26 -18.05
N LYS A 2 -19.57 -7.53 -18.91
CA LYS A 2 -20.96 -7.76 -18.45
C LYS A 2 -21.11 -8.97 -17.51
N TRP A 3 -20.20 -9.94 -17.59
CA TRP A 3 -20.24 -11.12 -16.73
C TRP A 3 -20.07 -10.79 -15.24
N LEU A 4 -19.32 -9.74 -14.87
CA LEU A 4 -19.11 -9.35 -13.47
C LEU A 4 -20.44 -8.92 -12.83
N GLU A 5 -21.21 -8.09 -13.53
CA GLU A 5 -22.55 -7.64 -13.11
C GLU A 5 -23.51 -8.82 -12.96
N CYS A 6 -23.42 -9.81 -13.85
CA CYS A 6 -24.26 -11.01 -13.79
C CYS A 6 -23.81 -12.06 -12.77
N THR A 7 -22.57 -11.99 -12.27
CA THR A 7 -21.98 -13.06 -11.45
C THR A 7 -21.80 -12.65 -10.00
N ILE A 8 -21.25 -11.45 -9.74
CA ILE A 8 -20.95 -10.97 -8.39
C ILE A 8 -22.17 -11.03 -7.45
N PRO A 9 -23.39 -10.64 -7.86
CA PRO A 9 -24.56 -10.71 -6.97
C PRO A 9 -24.83 -12.10 -6.39
N PHE A 10 -24.39 -13.16 -7.07
CA PHE A 10 -24.60 -14.54 -6.66
C PHE A 10 -23.44 -15.10 -5.80
N CYS A 11 -22.33 -14.36 -5.68
CA CYS A 11 -21.12 -14.73 -4.93
C CYS A 11 -21.26 -14.56 -3.40
N THR A 12 -22.37 -15.03 -2.82
CA THR A 12 -22.68 -14.82 -1.39
C THR A 12 -21.80 -15.61 -0.41
N ASN A 13 -21.18 -16.69 -0.89
CA ASN A 13 -20.32 -17.56 -0.09
C ASN A 13 -18.84 -17.46 -0.44
N VAL A 14 -18.45 -16.52 -1.30
CA VAL A 14 -17.05 -16.33 -1.70
C VAL A 14 -16.28 -15.70 -0.53
N GLU A 15 -15.14 -16.30 -0.20
CA GLU A 15 -14.25 -15.83 0.86
C GLU A 15 -13.04 -15.07 0.32
N GLU A 16 -12.57 -15.46 -0.86
CA GLU A 16 -11.48 -14.79 -1.57
C GLU A 16 -11.96 -14.44 -2.98
N LEU A 17 -11.92 -13.15 -3.33
CA LEU A 17 -12.27 -12.66 -4.66
C LEU A 17 -11.01 -12.11 -5.32
N SER A 18 -10.63 -12.69 -6.46
CA SER A 18 -9.55 -12.19 -7.31
C SER A 18 -10.10 -11.84 -8.67
N LEU A 19 -9.93 -10.58 -9.08
CA LEU A 19 -10.34 -10.06 -10.38
C LEU A 19 -9.09 -9.68 -11.16
N ASN A 20 -8.80 -10.42 -12.22
CA ASN A 20 -7.72 -10.09 -13.14
C ASN A 20 -8.31 -9.43 -14.39
N PHE A 21 -7.89 -8.20 -14.64
CA PHE A 21 -8.39 -7.38 -15.74
C PHE A 21 -7.63 -7.64 -17.02
N ASP A 22 -6.45 -8.29 -16.97
CA ASP A 22 -5.58 -8.54 -18.14
C ASP A 22 -5.40 -7.27 -18.99
N ARG A 23 -5.30 -6.11 -18.33
CA ARG A 23 -5.22 -4.76 -18.92
C ARG A 23 -6.46 -4.32 -19.73
N TYR A 24 -7.56 -5.07 -19.70
CA TYR A 24 -8.84 -4.63 -20.27
C TYR A 24 -9.50 -3.58 -19.37
N TYR A 25 -9.92 -2.47 -19.97
CA TYR A 25 -10.68 -1.45 -19.28
C TYR A 25 -12.03 -1.99 -18.82
N TRP A 26 -12.32 -1.80 -17.54
CA TRP A 26 -13.69 -1.69 -17.06
C TRP A 26 -14.23 -0.34 -17.53
N ILE A 27 -15.27 -0.40 -18.36
CA ILE A 27 -16.01 0.79 -18.79
C ILE A 27 -17.43 0.55 -18.33
N TYR A 28 -17.83 1.28 -17.29
CA TYR A 28 -19.22 1.34 -16.91
C TYR A 28 -19.96 2.33 -17.82
N ASN A 29 -20.89 1.82 -18.64
CA ASN A 29 -21.67 2.64 -19.54
C ASN A 29 -22.89 3.19 -18.78
N GLY A 30 -22.77 4.40 -18.25
CA GLY A 30 -23.75 5.00 -17.34
C GLY A 30 -25.17 5.14 -17.90
N ASP A 31 -25.38 5.02 -19.21
CA ASP A 31 -26.68 5.29 -19.86
C ASP A 31 -27.73 4.15 -19.73
N GLU A 32 -27.36 2.97 -19.22
CA GLU A 32 -28.32 1.86 -19.05
C GLU A 32 -29.11 1.95 -17.72
N ASN A 33 -30.28 2.60 -17.76
CA ASN A 33 -31.14 2.92 -16.60
C ASN A 33 -31.41 1.79 -15.59
N ASN A 34 -31.48 0.53 -16.02
CA ASN A 34 -31.77 -0.60 -15.12
C ASN A 34 -30.54 -1.08 -14.33
N VAL A 35 -29.34 -0.94 -14.90
CA VAL A 35 -28.09 -1.34 -14.25
C VAL A 35 -27.71 -0.30 -13.18
N GLN A 36 -28.02 0.98 -13.42
CA GLN A 36 -27.79 2.07 -12.47
C GLN A 36 -28.38 1.83 -11.07
N GLN A 37 -29.61 1.29 -10.95
CA GLN A 37 -30.23 1.12 -9.63
C GLN A 37 -29.52 0.07 -8.77
N HIS A 38 -29.08 -1.04 -9.36
CA HIS A 38 -28.38 -2.11 -8.63
C HIS A 38 -26.94 -1.73 -8.32
N LEU A 39 -26.32 -0.91 -9.18
CA LEU A 39 -24.98 -0.41 -8.92
C LEU A 39 -24.95 0.67 -7.85
N ARG A 40 -26.01 1.49 -7.72
CA ARG A 40 -26.13 2.46 -6.62
C ARG A 40 -26.15 1.81 -5.24
N SER A 41 -26.71 0.60 -5.12
CA SER A 41 -26.68 -0.13 -3.85
C SER A 41 -25.37 -0.89 -3.63
N GLY A 42 -24.58 -1.14 -4.67
CA GLY A 42 -23.37 -1.94 -4.63
C GLY A 42 -23.63 -3.43 -4.39
N PHE A 43 -22.67 -4.26 -4.77
CA PHE A 43 -22.67 -5.69 -4.58
C PHE A 43 -22.13 -6.06 -3.20
N LEU A 44 -23.01 -6.63 -2.37
CA LEU A 44 -22.66 -7.13 -1.04
C LEU A 44 -21.97 -8.49 -1.14
N LEU A 45 -20.75 -8.55 -0.63
CA LEU A 45 -19.89 -9.73 -0.58
C LEU A 45 -19.56 -10.04 0.89
N PRO A 46 -20.50 -10.64 1.64
CA PRO A 46 -20.48 -10.63 3.10
C PRO A 46 -19.39 -11.51 3.71
N LYS A 47 -18.88 -12.50 2.96
CA LYS A 47 -17.84 -13.43 3.41
C LYS A 47 -16.45 -13.13 2.84
N VAL A 48 -16.33 -12.20 1.89
CA VAL A 48 -15.05 -11.87 1.28
C VAL A 48 -14.17 -11.21 2.33
N HIS A 49 -13.08 -11.89 2.67
CA HIS A 49 -12.04 -11.40 3.57
C HIS A 49 -10.76 -11.03 2.81
N ARG A 50 -10.60 -11.50 1.57
CA ARG A 50 -9.49 -11.11 0.69
C ARG A 50 -10.01 -10.64 -0.66
N LEU A 51 -9.61 -9.44 -1.07
CA LEU A 51 -9.90 -8.88 -2.38
C LEU A 51 -8.59 -8.60 -3.11
N ARG A 52 -8.45 -9.15 -4.32
CA ARG A 52 -7.31 -8.88 -5.21
C ARG A 52 -7.79 -8.30 -6.53
N LEU A 53 -7.26 -7.14 -6.91
CA LEU A 53 -7.44 -6.53 -8.22
C LEU A 53 -6.10 -6.61 -8.96
N GLN A 54 -6.03 -7.39 -10.02
CA GLN A 54 -4.80 -7.68 -10.75
C GLN A 54 -4.82 -7.05 -12.14
N ASN A 55 -3.70 -6.42 -12.53
CA ASN A 55 -3.52 -5.76 -13.81
C ASN A 55 -4.66 -4.77 -14.13
N ILE A 56 -5.17 -4.07 -13.11
CA ILE A 56 -6.33 -3.18 -13.27
C ILE A 56 -5.89 -1.83 -13.85
N PRO A 57 -6.42 -1.40 -15.00
CA PRO A 57 -6.14 -0.06 -15.50
C PRO A 57 -6.58 1.01 -14.49
N ALA A 58 -5.85 2.12 -14.45
CA ALA A 58 -6.13 3.29 -13.62
C ALA A 58 -7.62 3.67 -13.54
N GLY A 59 -8.20 3.97 -14.70
CA GLY A 59 -9.59 4.40 -14.85
C GLY A 59 -10.62 3.28 -14.66
N SER A 60 -10.20 2.10 -14.23
CA SER A 60 -11.07 0.96 -13.91
C SER A 60 -11.19 0.70 -12.40
N LEU A 61 -10.53 1.50 -11.56
CA LEU A 61 -10.65 1.42 -10.10
C LEU A 61 -12.03 1.84 -9.58
N ASP A 62 -12.82 2.52 -10.39
CA ASP A 62 -14.23 2.77 -10.16
C ASP A 62 -15.02 1.47 -9.90
N ILE A 63 -14.51 0.29 -10.28
CA ILE A 63 -15.11 -0.98 -9.88
C ILE A 63 -15.27 -1.11 -8.36
N LEU A 64 -14.34 -0.55 -7.59
CA LEU A 64 -14.40 -0.54 -6.13
C LEU A 64 -15.69 0.14 -5.65
N SER A 65 -16.20 1.14 -6.40
CA SER A 65 -17.46 1.85 -6.13
C SER A 65 -18.67 0.93 -6.03
N PHE A 66 -18.60 -0.23 -6.68
CA PHE A 66 -19.67 -1.22 -6.72
C PHE A 66 -19.49 -2.36 -5.74
N LEU A 67 -18.40 -2.42 -4.96
CA LEU A 67 -18.15 -3.53 -4.03
C LEU A 67 -18.42 -3.11 -2.58
N LYS A 68 -18.98 -4.05 -1.80
CA LYS A 68 -19.15 -3.95 -0.34
C LYS A 68 -18.68 -5.22 0.34
N THR A 69 -17.56 -5.14 1.04
CA THR A 69 -16.89 -6.29 1.69
C THR A 69 -16.68 -6.03 3.19
N PRO A 70 -17.72 -6.15 4.04
CA PRO A 70 -17.63 -5.75 5.45
C PRO A 70 -16.66 -6.59 6.30
N ARG A 71 -16.28 -7.77 5.81
CA ARG A 71 -15.32 -8.65 6.48
C ARG A 71 -13.93 -8.62 5.84
N LEU A 72 -13.64 -7.62 5.00
CA LEU A 72 -12.36 -7.52 4.33
C LEU A 72 -11.22 -7.38 5.34
N VAL A 73 -10.21 -8.23 5.20
CA VAL A 73 -8.99 -8.26 6.01
C VAL A 73 -7.77 -7.91 5.16
N ASP A 74 -7.79 -8.28 3.88
CA ASP A 74 -6.66 -8.20 2.96
C ASP A 74 -7.09 -7.58 1.62
N LEU A 75 -6.48 -6.45 1.26
CA LEU A 75 -6.70 -5.74 0.01
C LEU A 75 -5.39 -5.65 -0.78
N ASP A 76 -5.38 -6.24 -1.97
CA ASP A 76 -4.25 -6.25 -2.90
C ASP A 76 -4.66 -5.60 -4.24
N ILE A 77 -4.03 -4.49 -4.58
CA ILE A 77 -4.29 -3.75 -5.81
C ILE A 77 -3.01 -3.69 -6.64
N ASP A 78 -3.10 -4.15 -7.88
CA ASP A 78 -2.01 -4.13 -8.85
C ASP A 78 -2.48 -3.46 -10.13
N ILE A 79 -1.96 -2.25 -10.36
CA ILE A 79 -2.33 -1.39 -11.47
C ILE A 79 -1.74 -1.89 -12.80
N GLY A 80 -0.86 -2.90 -12.75
CA GLY A 80 -0.20 -3.44 -13.94
C GLY A 80 0.83 -2.46 -14.50
N ASP A 81 0.81 -2.22 -15.81
CA ASP A 81 1.82 -1.39 -16.48
C ASP A 81 1.41 0.08 -16.42
N ALA A 82 1.78 0.75 -15.34
CA ALA A 82 1.56 2.18 -15.11
C ALA A 82 2.43 3.03 -16.04
N GLY A 83 2.16 2.96 -17.34
CA GLY A 83 2.77 3.81 -18.36
C GLY A 83 2.33 5.26 -18.23
N ASP A 84 1.08 5.46 -17.80
CA ASP A 84 0.46 6.76 -17.58
C ASP A 84 0.49 7.12 -16.09
N ASP A 85 0.78 8.39 -15.78
CA ASP A 85 0.74 8.90 -14.42
C ASP A 85 -0.71 8.78 -13.89
N MET A 86 -0.86 8.22 -12.70
CA MET A 86 -2.18 8.06 -12.08
C MET A 86 -2.66 9.43 -11.59
N ASP A 87 -3.92 9.75 -11.88
CA ASP A 87 -4.60 10.85 -11.22
C ASP A 87 -4.82 10.55 -9.72
N ARG A 88 -4.99 11.62 -8.92
CA ARG A 88 -5.22 11.61 -7.46
C ARG A 88 -6.35 10.67 -7.01
N GLU A 89 -7.19 10.22 -7.92
CA GLU A 89 -8.40 9.45 -7.68
C GLU A 89 -8.15 8.04 -7.10
N LEU A 90 -6.98 7.43 -7.31
CA LEU A 90 -6.72 6.05 -6.86
C LEU A 90 -6.92 5.90 -5.34
N ILE A 91 -6.43 6.86 -4.56
CA ILE A 91 -6.53 6.83 -3.11
C ILE A 91 -7.96 7.12 -2.67
N ASP A 92 -8.63 8.07 -3.32
CA ASP A 92 -10.02 8.39 -3.05
C ASP A 92 -10.92 7.16 -3.26
N PHE A 93 -10.74 6.41 -4.35
CA PHE A 93 -11.49 5.17 -4.60
C PHE A 93 -11.29 4.12 -3.52
N VAL A 94 -10.06 3.95 -3.02
CA VAL A 94 -9.74 2.99 -1.95
C VAL A 94 -10.38 3.41 -0.64
N LEU A 95 -10.27 4.68 -0.26
CA LEU A 95 -10.83 5.20 0.99
C LEU A 95 -12.36 5.17 0.99
N GLU A 96 -12.98 5.58 -0.11
CA GLU A 96 -14.44 5.47 -0.29
C GLU A 96 -14.91 4.03 -0.21
N PHE A 97 -14.16 3.10 -0.79
CA PHE A 97 -14.47 1.68 -0.72
C PHE A 97 -14.38 1.12 0.70
N ILE A 98 -13.35 1.48 1.45
CA ILE A 98 -13.20 1.05 2.86
C ILE A 98 -14.36 1.57 3.69
N LYS A 99 -14.68 2.86 3.57
CA LYS A 99 -15.79 3.51 4.27
C LYS A 99 -17.14 2.89 3.91
N ARG A 100 -17.42 2.71 2.61
CA ARG A 100 -18.67 2.10 2.12
C ARG A 100 -18.79 0.63 2.53
N SER A 101 -17.67 -0.09 2.56
CA SER A 101 -17.62 -1.48 3.02
C SER A 101 -17.73 -1.61 4.54
N ASN A 102 -17.47 -0.53 5.29
CA ASN A 102 -17.39 -0.53 6.75
C ASN A 102 -16.38 -1.59 7.26
N CYS A 103 -15.22 -1.69 6.60
CA CYS A 103 -14.18 -2.67 6.91
C CYS A 103 -12.95 -2.08 7.62
N GLU A 104 -12.98 -0.82 8.06
CA GLU A 104 -11.87 -0.20 8.82
C GLU A 104 -11.48 -1.04 10.04
N ALA A 105 -12.48 -1.59 10.74
CA ALA A 105 -12.26 -2.41 11.92
C ALA A 105 -11.65 -3.79 11.60
N SER A 106 -11.73 -4.29 10.37
CA SER A 106 -11.29 -5.63 9.96
C SER A 106 -10.09 -5.63 9.02
N LEU A 107 -9.89 -4.58 8.24
CA LEU A 107 -8.79 -4.44 7.28
C LEU A 107 -7.46 -4.34 8.02
N ARG A 108 -6.50 -5.21 7.65
CA ARG A 108 -5.19 -5.32 8.32
C ARG A 108 -4.03 -5.33 7.34
N TYR A 109 -4.25 -5.88 6.15
CA TYR A 109 -3.25 -6.03 5.10
C TYR A 109 -3.63 -5.16 3.92
N PHE A 110 -2.72 -4.28 3.53
CA PHE A 110 -2.85 -3.50 2.31
C PHE A 110 -1.60 -3.67 1.45
N ARG A 111 -1.81 -4.10 0.21
CA ARG A 111 -0.75 -4.26 -0.78
C ARG A 111 -1.08 -3.43 -2.01
N LEU A 112 -0.16 -2.56 -2.38
CA LEU A 112 -0.24 -1.73 -3.56
C LEU A 112 0.93 -2.06 -4.48
N ARG A 113 0.63 -2.41 -5.73
CA ARG A 113 1.62 -2.87 -6.70
C ARG A 113 1.63 -2.05 -7.98
N ASN A 114 2.82 -1.86 -8.51
CA ASN A 114 3.10 -1.28 -9.82
C ASN A 114 2.37 0.06 -10.07
N VAL A 115 2.27 0.90 -9.04
CA VAL A 115 1.63 2.22 -9.13
C VAL A 115 2.67 3.33 -9.24
N ARG A 116 2.30 4.42 -9.91
CA ARG A 116 3.01 5.69 -9.87
C ARG A 116 2.16 6.70 -9.11
N LEU A 117 2.71 7.30 -8.06
CA LEU A 117 2.03 8.31 -7.24
C LEU A 117 3.03 9.42 -6.90
N ASP A 118 2.57 10.62 -6.60
CA ASP A 118 3.41 11.60 -5.91
C ASP A 118 3.52 11.25 -4.41
N ALA A 119 4.47 11.89 -3.71
CA ALA A 119 4.70 11.60 -2.30
C ALA A 119 3.51 12.01 -1.42
N GLU A 120 2.83 13.11 -1.74
CA GLU A 120 1.69 13.63 -0.99
C GLU A 120 0.52 12.64 -1.05
N GLN A 121 0.18 12.14 -2.25
CA GLN A 121 -0.84 11.13 -2.48
C GLN A 121 -0.57 9.86 -1.66
N LEU A 122 0.67 9.35 -1.70
CA LEU A 122 1.03 8.16 -0.93
C LEU A 122 0.99 8.43 0.57
N ALA A 123 1.46 9.59 1.05
CA ALA A 123 1.40 9.95 2.46
C ALA A 123 -0.05 10.08 2.95
N ASP A 124 -0.91 10.78 2.20
CA ASP A 124 -2.32 10.98 2.55
C ASP A 124 -3.09 9.64 2.59
N ALA A 125 -2.79 8.73 1.67
CA ALA A 125 -3.29 7.37 1.71
C ALA A 125 -2.94 6.66 3.02
N LEU A 126 -1.68 6.72 3.41
CA LEU A 126 -1.18 6.02 4.59
C LEU A 126 -1.69 6.65 5.89
N ARG A 127 -1.88 7.98 5.93
CA ARG A 127 -2.54 8.69 7.04
C ARG A 127 -3.98 8.24 7.23
N ALA A 128 -4.71 8.01 6.15
CA ALA A 128 -6.10 7.59 6.19
C ALA A 128 -6.29 6.11 6.56
N LEU A 129 -5.20 5.35 6.73
CA LEU A 129 -5.22 3.91 7.05
C LEU A 129 -4.49 3.57 8.37
N PRO A 130 -4.80 4.24 9.50
CA PRO A 130 -4.04 4.08 10.75
C PRO A 130 -4.20 2.69 11.40
N PHE A 131 -5.19 1.91 10.98
CA PHE A 131 -5.52 0.58 11.52
C PHE A 131 -4.75 -0.57 10.86
N LEU A 132 -3.94 -0.30 9.83
CA LEU A 132 -3.15 -1.33 9.16
C LEU A 132 -2.09 -1.92 10.08
N THR A 133 -1.89 -3.24 9.97
CA THR A 133 -0.78 -3.94 10.61
C THR A 133 0.25 -4.40 9.61
N HIS A 134 -0.11 -4.56 8.33
CA HIS A 134 0.79 -4.99 7.27
C HIS A 134 0.62 -4.09 6.04
N LEU A 135 1.72 -3.48 5.62
CA LEU A 135 1.78 -2.66 4.41
C LEU A 135 2.82 -3.22 3.45
N THR A 136 2.42 -3.45 2.21
CA THR A 136 3.33 -3.84 1.12
C THR A 136 3.23 -2.85 -0.03
N LEU A 137 4.34 -2.17 -0.33
CA LEU A 137 4.50 -1.30 -1.49
C LEU A 137 5.42 -2.02 -2.47
N ASP A 138 4.89 -2.55 -3.57
CA ASP A 138 5.62 -3.42 -4.50
C ASP A 138 5.75 -2.79 -5.88
N GLY A 139 6.94 -2.31 -6.23
CA GLY A 139 7.16 -1.62 -7.50
C GLY A 139 6.47 -0.26 -7.57
N VAL A 140 6.14 0.33 -6.42
CA VAL A 140 5.63 1.70 -6.31
C VAL A 140 6.74 2.67 -6.71
N VAL A 141 6.43 3.58 -7.62
CA VAL A 141 7.34 4.64 -8.05
C VAL A 141 6.76 5.97 -7.57
N VAL A 142 7.51 6.67 -6.72
CA VAL A 142 7.15 8.01 -6.30
C VAL A 142 7.63 9.00 -7.36
N VAL A 143 6.71 9.63 -8.07
CA VAL A 143 6.99 10.60 -9.14
C VAL A 143 6.98 11.99 -8.51
N GLU A 144 8.16 12.57 -8.39
CA GLU A 144 8.39 13.74 -7.56
C GLU A 144 9.05 14.86 -8.38
N PRO A 145 8.46 16.06 -8.44
CA PRO A 145 9.13 17.25 -8.94
C PRO A 145 10.07 17.91 -7.90
N ASN A 146 9.92 17.63 -6.60
CA ASN A 146 10.46 18.46 -5.51
C ASN A 146 11.35 17.75 -4.47
N TYR A 147 11.77 16.51 -4.72
CA TYR A 147 12.69 15.70 -3.90
C TYR A 147 12.16 15.20 -2.53
N SER A 148 10.89 15.42 -2.18
CA SER A 148 10.31 14.83 -0.97
C SER A 148 10.03 13.33 -1.14
N ASP A 149 10.00 12.60 -0.04
CA ASP A 149 9.54 11.21 0.00
C ASP A 149 8.27 11.14 0.86
N ALA A 150 7.35 10.24 0.54
CA ALA A 150 6.15 10.02 1.35
C ALA A 150 6.49 9.75 2.81
N PHE A 151 7.59 9.05 3.09
CA PHE A 151 8.03 8.79 4.47
C PHE A 151 8.50 10.04 5.23
N GLU A 152 9.05 11.02 4.52
CA GLU A 152 9.41 12.32 5.12
C GLU A 152 8.15 13.07 5.55
N LEU A 153 7.11 13.05 4.73
CA LEU A 153 5.81 13.68 5.04
C LEU A 153 5.13 13.01 6.25
N LEU A 154 5.24 11.68 6.38
CA LEU A 154 4.63 10.93 7.49
C LEU A 154 5.35 11.14 8.82
N LYS A 155 6.61 11.59 8.81
CA LYS A 155 7.42 11.80 10.02
C LYS A 155 6.82 12.87 10.94
N GLU A 156 6.20 13.91 10.37
CA GLU A 156 5.74 15.10 11.08
C GLU A 156 4.35 14.95 11.72
N ASP A 157 3.69 13.80 11.54
CA ASP A 157 2.30 13.62 11.94
C ASP A 157 2.12 13.51 13.47
N ALA A 158 1.12 14.21 13.99
CA ALA A 158 0.62 14.09 15.35
C ALA A 158 -0.92 13.90 15.32
N PRO A 159 -1.47 12.68 15.54
CA PRO A 159 -0.80 11.46 16.01
C PRO A 159 0.09 10.79 14.95
N PRO A 160 1.03 9.90 15.35
CA PRO A 160 1.89 9.17 14.42
C PRO A 160 1.07 8.37 13.41
N SER A 161 1.45 8.42 12.14
CA SER A 161 0.81 7.63 11.09
C SER A 161 1.16 6.14 11.22
N LEU A 162 0.20 5.29 10.84
CA LEU A 162 0.28 3.83 10.93
C LEU A 162 0.69 3.30 12.33
N PRO A 163 0.06 3.74 13.43
CA PRO A 163 0.49 3.41 14.80
C PRO A 163 0.49 1.90 15.12
N HIS A 164 -0.27 1.10 14.37
CA HIS A 164 -0.40 -0.34 14.56
C HIS A 164 0.43 -1.18 13.58
N LEU A 165 1.29 -0.55 12.77
CA LEU A 165 2.07 -1.23 11.75
C LEU A 165 3.05 -2.24 12.36
N GLU A 166 2.87 -3.52 12.03
CA GLU A 166 3.74 -4.62 12.46
C GLU A 166 4.71 -5.07 11.36
N ALA A 167 4.33 -4.94 10.09
CA ALA A 167 5.17 -5.30 8.95
C ALA A 167 5.13 -4.25 7.85
N LEU A 168 6.30 -3.82 7.40
CA LEU A 168 6.50 -2.95 6.25
C LEU A 168 7.34 -3.68 5.19
N GLU A 169 6.79 -3.83 3.99
CA GLU A 169 7.47 -4.47 2.87
C GLU A 169 7.56 -3.49 1.69
N LEU A 170 8.78 -3.04 1.38
CA LEU A 170 9.09 -2.14 0.29
C LEU A 170 9.78 -2.95 -0.81
N LEU A 171 9.02 -3.47 -1.76
CA LEU A 171 9.49 -4.42 -2.75
C LEU A 171 9.75 -3.74 -4.09
N ASN A 172 10.76 -4.21 -4.83
CA ASN A 172 11.09 -3.73 -6.17
C ASN A 172 11.17 -2.19 -6.26
N LEU A 173 11.81 -1.56 -5.27
CA LEU A 173 12.00 -0.11 -5.19
C LEU A 173 12.83 0.42 -6.37
N ASP A 174 12.55 1.67 -6.75
CA ASP A 174 13.42 2.43 -7.64
C ASP A 174 14.80 2.60 -6.98
N PRO A 175 15.92 2.39 -7.71
CA PRO A 175 17.27 2.61 -7.17
C PRO A 175 17.56 4.03 -6.68
N ARG A 176 16.67 5.00 -6.93
CA ARG A 176 16.74 6.39 -6.46
C ARG A 176 15.97 6.63 -5.15
N PHE A 177 15.28 5.62 -4.62
CA PHE A 177 14.55 5.72 -3.36
C PHE A 177 15.45 6.25 -2.22
N SER A 178 14.94 7.20 -1.42
CA SER A 178 15.70 7.84 -0.35
C SER A 178 15.64 6.99 0.92
N GLU A 179 16.74 6.29 1.21
CA GLU A 179 16.82 5.49 2.44
C GLU A 179 16.76 6.37 3.70
N HIS A 180 17.18 7.63 3.57
CA HIS A 180 17.19 8.60 4.66
C HIS A 180 15.78 8.90 5.16
N SER A 181 14.84 9.17 4.25
CA SER A 181 13.46 9.51 4.60
C SER A 181 12.75 8.35 5.31
N LEU A 182 13.03 7.11 4.91
CA LEU A 182 12.57 5.92 5.63
C LEU A 182 13.15 5.85 7.04
N LEU A 183 14.46 6.09 7.22
CA LEU A 183 15.09 6.07 8.54
C LEU A 183 14.51 7.15 9.46
N GLU A 184 14.23 8.34 8.93
CA GLU A 184 13.62 9.42 9.70
C GLU A 184 12.19 9.08 10.14
N PHE A 185 11.39 8.46 9.27
CA PHE A 185 10.08 7.92 9.63
C PHE A 185 10.19 6.85 10.71
N LEU A 186 11.15 5.94 10.61
CA LEU A 186 11.37 4.94 11.67
C LEU A 186 11.76 5.63 12.98
N GLU A 187 12.67 6.61 12.93
CA GLU A 187 13.10 7.39 14.10
C GLU A 187 11.96 8.16 14.78
N SER A 188 11.02 8.71 14.02
CA SER A 188 9.85 9.38 14.61
C SER A 188 8.96 8.41 15.38
N ARG A 189 8.87 7.15 14.95
CA ARG A 189 8.16 6.08 15.67
C ARG A 189 8.89 5.63 16.93
N ARG A 190 10.23 5.54 16.86
CA ARG A 190 11.07 5.12 17.99
C ARG A 190 12.45 5.79 17.97
N PRO A 191 12.64 6.91 18.69
CA PRO A 191 13.91 7.63 18.67
C PRO A 191 15.10 6.75 19.12
N PHE A 192 16.25 6.91 18.47
CA PHE A 192 17.49 6.20 18.82
C PHE A 192 18.69 7.14 18.79
N THR A 193 19.80 6.71 19.39
CA THR A 193 21.09 7.40 19.29
C THR A 193 22.19 6.42 18.92
N MET A 194 23.14 6.84 18.10
CA MET A 194 24.33 6.05 17.76
C MET A 194 25.40 6.19 18.85
N GLY A 195 25.79 5.08 19.47
CA GLY A 195 26.90 5.06 20.41
C GLY A 195 28.27 5.12 19.73
N SER A 196 29.33 5.32 20.51
CA SER A 196 30.72 5.38 20.05
C SER A 196 31.24 4.13 19.32
N GLY A 197 30.50 3.02 19.36
CA GLY A 197 30.79 1.79 18.63
C GLY A 197 29.88 1.51 17.43
N GLY A 198 29.18 2.52 16.90
CA GLY A 198 28.25 2.37 15.77
C GLY A 198 26.95 1.62 16.11
N LYS A 199 26.77 1.22 17.36
CA LYS A 199 25.59 0.48 17.81
C LYS A 199 24.46 1.47 18.16
N PRO A 200 23.25 1.31 17.58
CA PRO A 200 22.11 2.12 17.98
C PRO A 200 21.62 1.72 19.38
N SER A 201 21.15 2.72 20.13
CA SER A 201 20.47 2.59 21.42
C SER A 201 19.10 3.25 21.32
N PHE A 202 18.04 2.48 21.51
CA PHE A 202 16.66 2.95 21.39
C PHE A 202 16.14 3.56 22.69
N LYS A 203 15.32 4.61 22.59
CA LYS A 203 14.61 5.22 23.72
C LYS A 203 13.19 4.66 23.81
N GLY A 204 12.71 4.45 25.03
CA GLY A 204 11.34 4.02 25.29
C GLY A 204 11.05 2.54 24.99
N PRO A 205 9.78 2.13 25.14
CA PRO A 205 9.36 0.75 24.85
C PRO A 205 9.56 0.40 23.36
N PRO A 206 9.59 -0.89 23.01
CA PRO A 206 9.51 -1.33 21.62
C PRO A 206 8.27 -0.76 20.92
N ASP A 207 8.44 -0.33 19.68
CA ASP A 207 7.32 0.01 18.78
C ASP A 207 6.63 -1.27 18.26
N THR A 208 5.48 -1.12 17.60
CA THR A 208 4.69 -2.21 17.01
C THR A 208 5.36 -2.86 15.80
N LEU A 209 6.27 -2.16 15.11
CA LEU A 209 6.95 -2.66 13.91
C LEU A 209 7.92 -3.80 14.24
N LYS A 210 7.64 -4.98 13.69
CA LYS A 210 8.39 -6.24 13.88
C LYS A 210 9.06 -6.75 12.61
N LYS A 211 8.76 -6.20 11.43
CA LYS A 211 9.32 -6.67 10.16
C LYS A 211 9.51 -5.51 9.19
N LEU A 212 10.70 -5.40 8.63
CA LEU A 212 11.00 -4.55 7.49
C LEU A 212 11.65 -5.39 6.40
N THR A 213 11.03 -5.44 5.23
CA THR A 213 11.62 -6.07 4.04
C THR A 213 11.82 -4.99 2.99
N MET A 214 13.00 -4.92 2.40
CA MET A 214 13.28 -3.93 1.37
C MET A 214 14.04 -4.56 0.21
N THR A 215 13.49 -4.50 -1.00
CA THR A 215 14.19 -5.01 -2.20
C THR A 215 14.20 -3.94 -3.27
N PHE A 216 15.28 -3.89 -4.03
CA PHE A 216 15.46 -2.91 -5.10
C PHE A 216 15.39 -3.60 -6.46
N ARG A 217 14.95 -2.85 -7.48
CA ARG A 217 15.04 -3.33 -8.87
C ARG A 217 16.50 -3.53 -9.26
N PRO A 218 16.82 -4.55 -10.07
CA PRO A 218 18.15 -4.72 -10.63
C PRO A 218 18.62 -3.45 -11.35
N THR A 219 19.83 -2.98 -11.05
CA THR A 219 20.44 -1.79 -11.67
C THR A 219 21.88 -2.08 -12.11
N LYS A 220 22.34 -1.37 -13.15
CA LYS A 220 23.74 -1.45 -13.61
C LYS A 220 24.71 -0.70 -12.70
N LYS A 221 24.21 0.11 -11.74
CA LYS A 221 25.06 0.83 -10.78
C LYS A 221 25.63 -0.15 -9.75
N GLY A 222 26.94 -0.14 -9.58
CA GLY A 222 27.68 -1.20 -8.89
C GLY A 222 27.49 -1.30 -7.37
N ARG A 223 26.91 -0.29 -6.69
CA ARG A 223 26.55 -0.30 -5.25
C ARG A 223 25.44 0.71 -4.98
N GLN A 224 24.50 0.36 -4.09
CA GLN A 224 23.52 1.30 -3.54
C GLN A 224 24.03 1.86 -2.20
N ARG A 225 23.57 3.05 -1.80
CA ARG A 225 24.02 3.67 -0.54
C ARG A 225 23.56 2.89 0.68
N ILE A 226 22.43 2.19 0.58
CA ILE A 226 21.95 1.30 1.62
C ILE A 226 22.93 0.20 2.00
N ASP A 227 23.87 -0.16 1.11
CA ASP A 227 24.91 -1.14 1.39
C ASP A 227 25.93 -0.64 2.44
N THR A 228 25.78 0.59 2.94
CA THR A 228 26.58 1.09 4.05
C THR A 228 26.24 0.36 5.33
N TYR A 229 27.29 -0.11 6.01
CA TYR A 229 27.22 -0.95 7.19
C TYR A 229 26.36 -0.34 8.32
N ASP A 230 26.39 0.99 8.48
CA ASP A 230 25.71 1.68 9.57
C ASP A 230 24.17 1.67 9.42
N VAL A 231 23.65 1.87 8.20
CA VAL A 231 22.20 1.87 7.93
C VAL A 231 21.63 0.48 8.15
N ILE A 232 22.29 -0.55 7.63
CA ILE A 232 21.86 -1.95 7.79
C ILE A 232 21.84 -2.33 9.27
N GLN A 233 22.88 -1.98 10.04
CA GLN A 233 22.91 -2.25 11.48
C GLN A 233 21.76 -1.61 12.26
N VAL A 234 21.39 -0.39 11.88
CA VAL A 234 20.25 0.30 12.48
C VAL A 234 18.95 -0.45 12.18
N LEU A 235 18.72 -0.79 10.92
CA LEU A 235 17.51 -1.51 10.49
C LEU A 235 17.40 -2.90 11.12
N GLU A 236 18.49 -3.68 11.14
CA GLU A 236 18.53 -5.04 11.70
C GLU A 236 18.12 -5.05 13.17
N LYS A 237 18.61 -4.09 13.95
CA LYS A 237 18.26 -3.97 15.37
C LYS A 237 16.87 -3.38 15.60
N TRP A 238 16.35 -2.60 14.66
CA TRP A 238 15.02 -2.03 14.75
C TRP A 238 13.94 -3.10 14.71
N CYS A 239 14.07 -4.01 13.75
CA CYS A 239 12.96 -4.89 13.38
C CYS A 239 12.98 -6.24 14.11
N GLY A 240 14.03 -6.57 14.87
CA GLY A 240 14.07 -7.77 15.73
C GLY A 240 14.07 -9.15 15.02
N PHE A 241 13.48 -9.30 13.82
CA PHE A 241 13.22 -10.59 13.18
C PHE A 241 13.93 -10.80 11.84
N SER A 242 13.84 -9.86 10.89
CA SER A 242 14.52 -10.00 9.60
C SER A 242 14.59 -8.66 8.86
N VAL A 243 15.79 -8.30 8.39
CA VAL A 243 15.99 -7.27 7.38
C VAL A 243 16.61 -7.94 6.17
N HIS A 244 15.90 -7.91 5.05
CA HIS A 244 16.45 -8.30 3.77
C HIS A 244 16.58 -7.03 2.95
N VAL A 245 17.81 -6.71 2.54
CA VAL A 245 18.15 -5.63 1.62
C VAL A 245 19.00 -6.25 0.52
N GLY A 246 18.50 -6.22 -0.71
CA GLY A 246 19.22 -6.80 -1.84
C GLY A 246 18.42 -6.81 -3.14
N PRO A 247 19.06 -7.18 -4.26
CA PRO A 247 18.34 -7.53 -5.48
C PRO A 247 17.41 -8.71 -5.21
N ARG A 248 16.30 -8.77 -5.96
CA ARG A 248 15.36 -9.88 -5.93
C ARG A 248 15.94 -11.14 -6.58
#